data_AF-X7YV02-F1
#
_entry.id   AF-X7YV02-F1
#
_cell.length_a   1.000
_cell.length_b   1.000
_cell.length_c   1.000
_cell.angle_alpha   90.00
_cell.angle_beta   90.00
_cell.angle_gamma   90.00
#
_symmetry.space_group_name_H-M   'P 1'
#
loop_
_entity.id
_entity.type
_entity.pdbx_description
1 polymer ?
#
loop_
_entity_poly.entity_id
_entity_poly.type
_entity_poly.pdbx_seq_one_letter_code
_entity_poly.pdbx_strand_id
1 'polypeptide(L)'
;MDFSTTEAAADLGGLVDTIVDAVCTPQHQRQLDALEQRFDRDLWDKLAGADILTSAAATSLGGDGFGVLEQVAVLVALGHQLAAVPYLESVMLAAGALARFGSEELQQGWGRRRSAGRRS
;
A
#
# COMPACT_ATOMS: atom_id res chain seq x y z
N MET A 1 20.10 -23.27 2.28
CA MET A 1 18.76 -22.74 1.96
C MET A 1 18.61 -21.45 2.74
N ASP A 2 18.15 -20.38 2.11
CA ASP A 2 18.03 -19.05 2.72
C ASP A 2 16.56 -18.63 2.68
N PHE A 3 16.03 -18.19 3.82
CA PHE A 3 14.65 -17.77 4.04
C PHE A 3 14.56 -16.32 4.51
N SER A 4 15.69 -15.60 4.54
CA SER A 4 15.68 -14.17 4.79
C SER A 4 14.95 -13.43 3.68
N THR A 5 14.25 -12.37 4.04
CA THR A 5 13.64 -11.46 3.06
C THR A 5 14.69 -10.49 2.50
N THR A 6 14.34 -9.73 1.47
CA THR A 6 15.22 -8.68 0.93
C THR A 6 15.39 -7.53 1.93
N GLU A 7 16.50 -6.81 1.83
CA GLU A 7 16.74 -5.59 2.62
C GLU A 7 15.62 -4.56 2.40
N ALA A 8 15.22 -4.35 1.15
CA ALA A 8 14.10 -3.45 0.81
C ALA A 8 12.78 -3.86 1.47
N ALA A 9 12.49 -5.16 1.56
CA ALA A 9 11.29 -5.65 2.23
C ALA A 9 11.37 -5.45 3.75
N ALA A 10 12.55 -5.64 4.36
CA ALA A 10 12.76 -5.36 5.76
C ALA A 10 12.57 -3.86 6.08
N ASP A 11 13.15 -2.99 5.26
CA ASP A 11 13.06 -1.53 5.41
C ASP A 11 11.62 -1.03 5.24
N LEU A 12 10.93 -1.47 4.18
CA LEU A 12 9.54 -1.11 3.93
C LEU A 12 8.61 -1.63 5.03
N GLY A 13 8.79 -2.87 5.46
CA GLY A 13 8.02 -3.43 6.57
C GLY A 13 8.20 -2.62 7.85
N GLY A 14 9.45 -2.32 8.24
CA GLY A 14 9.75 -1.54 9.44
C GLY A 14 9.24 -0.09 9.39
N LEU A 15 9.29 0.55 8.22
CA LEU A 15 8.72 1.88 8.04
C LEU A 15 7.19 1.85 8.17
N VAL A 16 6.53 0.87 7.57
CA VAL A 16 5.08 0.71 7.69
C VAL A 16 4.67 0.42 9.12
N ASP A 17 5.39 -0.45 9.85
CA ASP A 17 5.16 -0.73 11.27
C ASP A 17 5.20 0.56 12.10
N THR A 18 6.23 1.40 11.87
CA THR A 18 6.35 2.70 12.55
C THR A 18 5.16 3.62 12.27
N ILE A 19 4.67 3.64 11.02
CA ILE A 19 3.52 4.45 10.63
C ILE A 19 2.23 3.93 11.30
N VAL A 20 1.96 2.63 11.22
CA VAL A 20 0.72 2.07 11.76
C VAL A 20 0.69 2.13 13.29
N ASP A 21 1.82 1.95 13.97
CA ASP A 21 1.88 2.08 15.44
C ASP A 21 1.58 3.51 15.90
N ALA A 22 2.03 4.50 15.13
CA ALA A 22 1.77 5.92 15.43
C ALA A 22 0.32 6.33 15.12
N VAL A 23 -0.34 5.70 14.15
CA VAL A 23 -1.68 6.09 13.67
C VAL A 23 -2.78 5.28 14.32
N CYS A 24 -2.66 3.94 14.29
CA CYS A 24 -3.69 2.98 14.62
C CYS A 24 -3.87 2.78 16.13
N THR A 25 -3.86 3.86 16.90
CA THR A 25 -4.08 3.80 18.34
C THR A 25 -5.46 3.22 18.68
N PRO A 26 -5.67 2.68 19.89
CA PRO A 26 -6.99 2.18 20.30
C PRO A 26 -8.10 3.24 20.26
N GLN A 27 -7.76 4.54 20.36
CA GLN A 27 -8.72 5.62 20.18
C GLN A 27 -9.06 5.82 18.71
N HIS A 28 -8.07 5.80 17.82
CA HIS A 28 -8.26 5.89 16.38
C HIS A 28 -9.14 4.75 15.85
N GLN A 29 -8.87 3.51 16.28
CA GLN A 29 -9.67 2.34 15.90
C GLN A 29 -11.15 2.48 16.29
N ARG A 30 -11.43 3.05 17.48
CA ARG A 30 -12.80 3.34 17.94
C ARG A 30 -13.47 4.44 17.10
N GLN A 31 -12.71 5.41 16.59
CA GLN A 31 -13.24 6.42 15.67
C GLN A 31 -13.60 5.78 14.32
N LEU A 32 -12.77 4.85 13.83
CA LEU A 32 -13.06 4.10 12.61
C LEU A 32 -14.29 3.19 12.73
N ASP A 33 -14.57 2.63 13.91
CA ASP A 33 -15.78 1.82 14.18
C ASP A 33 -17.08 2.62 13.99
N ALA A 34 -17.04 3.94 14.17
CA ALA A 34 -18.21 4.82 14.04
C ALA A 34 -18.51 5.24 12.59
N LEU A 35 -17.65 4.88 11.64
CA LEU A 35 -17.83 5.22 10.22
C LEU A 35 -18.79 4.23 9.54
N GLU A 36 -19.61 4.75 8.61
CA GLU A 36 -20.45 3.89 7.74
C GLU A 36 -19.59 2.95 6.87
N GLN A 37 -18.44 3.46 6.41
CA GLN A 37 -17.43 2.68 5.71
C GLN A 37 -16.10 2.81 6.44
N ARG A 38 -15.58 1.69 6.93
CA ARG A 38 -14.29 1.64 7.63
C ARG A 38 -13.14 1.83 6.64
N PHE A 39 -12.82 3.09 6.35
CA PHE A 39 -11.66 3.47 5.56
C PHE A 39 -10.87 4.54 6.30
N ASP A 40 -9.62 4.20 6.65
CA ASP A 40 -8.71 5.09 7.36
C ASP A 40 -8.01 6.03 6.38
N ARG A 41 -8.61 7.22 6.22
CA ARG A 41 -8.09 8.29 5.36
C ARG A 41 -6.73 8.80 5.83
N ASP A 42 -6.58 8.97 7.14
CA ASP A 42 -5.39 9.55 7.74
C ASP A 42 -4.19 8.60 7.57
N LEU A 43 -4.40 7.29 7.77
CA LEU A 43 -3.38 6.29 7.48
C LEU A 43 -3.02 6.26 6.00
N TRP A 44 -4.03 6.29 5.12
CA TRP A 44 -3.81 6.25 3.67
C TRP A 44 -2.96 7.42 3.18
N ASP A 45 -3.25 8.63 3.66
CA ASP A 45 -2.52 9.83 3.29
C ASP A 45 -1.08 9.81 3.85
N LYS A 46 -0.86 9.24 5.04
CA LYS A 46 0.49 9.03 5.59
C LYS A 46 1.30 8.01 4.79
N LEU A 47 0.69 6.90 4.37
CA LEU A 47 1.35 5.91 3.51
C LEU A 47 1.70 6.51 2.14
N ALA A 48 0.82 7.35 1.58
CA ALA A 48 1.09 8.07 0.35
C ALA A 48 2.22 9.09 0.52
N GLY A 49 2.21 9.87 1.61
CA GLY A 49 3.25 10.87 1.91
C GLY A 49 4.62 10.28 2.26
N ALA A 50 4.69 8.99 2.60
CA ALA A 50 5.91 8.23 2.82
C ALA A 50 6.30 7.36 1.61
N ASP A 51 5.67 7.58 0.45
CA ASP A 51 5.91 6.86 -0.82
C ASP A 51 5.69 5.32 -0.75
N ILE A 52 5.01 4.81 0.28
CA ILE A 52 4.73 3.38 0.44
C ILE A 52 3.85 2.84 -0.69
N LEU A 53 2.90 3.65 -1.18
CA LEU A 53 1.96 3.21 -2.23
C LEU A 53 2.66 3.04 -3.59
N THR A 54 3.70 3.84 -3.85
CA THR A 54 4.43 3.87 -5.12
C THR A 54 5.69 3.03 -5.12
N SER A 55 6.29 2.78 -3.95
CA SER A 55 7.56 2.03 -3.84
C SER A 55 7.49 0.65 -4.49
N ALA A 56 6.42 -0.10 -4.23
CA ALA A 56 6.22 -1.42 -4.81
C ALA A 56 5.28 -1.46 -6.01
N ALA A 57 5.00 -0.30 -6.63
CA ALA A 57 4.26 -0.23 -7.88
C ALA A 57 5.20 -0.42 -9.08
N ALA A 58 4.66 -0.92 -10.19
CA ALA A 58 5.43 -1.10 -11.42
C ALA A 58 5.93 0.25 -11.98
N THR A 59 7.13 0.25 -12.55
CA THR A 59 7.73 1.44 -13.18
C THR A 59 6.90 1.99 -14.35
N SER A 60 6.16 1.13 -15.07
CA SER A 60 5.19 1.54 -16.10
C SER A 60 4.07 2.43 -15.54
N LEU A 61 3.80 2.31 -14.25
CA LEU A 61 2.83 3.13 -13.51
C LEU A 61 3.49 4.26 -12.69
N GLY A 62 4.80 4.48 -12.87
CA GLY A 62 5.57 5.50 -12.15
C GLY A 62 5.96 5.14 -10.72
N GLY A 63 6.00 3.85 -10.37
CA GLY A 63 6.56 3.38 -9.11
C GLY A 63 8.06 3.05 -9.18
N ASP A 64 8.64 2.70 -8.04
CA ASP A 64 10.09 2.43 -7.92
C ASP A 64 10.48 1.02 -8.38
N GLY A 65 9.49 0.16 -8.67
CA GLY A 65 9.72 -1.14 -9.30
C GLY A 65 10.09 -2.26 -8.33
N PHE A 66 9.91 -2.08 -7.02
CA PHE A 66 10.01 -3.19 -6.07
C PHE A 66 8.96 -4.27 -6.36
N GLY A 67 9.27 -5.50 -5.93
CA GLY A 67 8.56 -6.70 -6.34
C GLY A 67 7.55 -7.21 -5.32
N VAL A 68 7.13 -8.46 -5.51
CA VAL A 68 6.10 -9.10 -4.68
C VAL A 68 6.55 -9.27 -3.22
N LEU A 69 7.85 -9.44 -2.95
CA LEU A 69 8.35 -9.61 -1.58
C LEU A 69 8.18 -8.33 -0.75
N GLU A 70 8.47 -7.18 -1.34
CA GLU A 70 8.26 -5.88 -0.71
C GLU A 70 6.76 -5.60 -0.50
N GLN A 71 5.90 -5.93 -1.48
CA GLN A 71 4.44 -5.83 -1.31
C GLN A 71 3.93 -6.71 -0.16
N VAL A 72 4.46 -7.92 -0.03
CA VAL A 72 4.10 -8.84 1.08
C VAL A 72 4.55 -8.27 2.42
N ALA A 73 5.75 -7.70 2.51
CA ALA A 73 6.22 -7.07 3.75
C ALA A 73 5.32 -5.90 4.19
N VAL A 74 4.92 -5.04 3.25
CA VAL A 74 3.95 -3.96 3.52
C VAL A 74 2.62 -4.54 4.02
N LEU A 75 2.10 -5.59 3.38
CA LEU A 75 0.84 -6.22 3.80
C LEU A 75 0.90 -6.85 5.19
N VAL A 76 2.03 -7.49 5.53
CA VAL A 76 2.24 -8.06 6.87
C VAL A 76 2.22 -6.96 7.92
N ALA A 77 2.98 -5.89 7.71
CA ALA A 77 3.04 -4.74 8.61
C ALA A 77 1.67 -4.06 8.79
N LEU A 78 0.93 -3.84 7.70
CA LEU A 78 -0.46 -3.35 7.75
C LEU A 78 -1.39 -4.27 8.55
N GLY A 79 -1.17 -5.58 8.46
CA GLY A 79 -1.92 -6.59 9.20
C GLY A 79 -1.78 -6.50 10.71
N HIS A 80 -0.62 -6.05 11.23
CA HIS A 80 -0.35 -5.95 12.66
C HIS A 80 -1.35 -5.06 13.41
N GLN A 81 -1.86 -4.01 12.74
CA GLN A 81 -2.82 -3.05 13.32
C GLN A 81 -4.20 -3.11 12.66
N LEU A 82 -4.51 -4.16 11.89
CA LEU A 82 -5.77 -4.27 11.13
C LEU A 82 -6.05 -3.02 10.28
N ALA A 83 -5.02 -2.52 9.59
CA ALA A 83 -5.08 -1.28 8.83
C ALA A 83 -6.25 -1.26 7.85
N ALA A 84 -7.16 -0.30 8.01
CA ALA A 84 -8.38 -0.18 7.21
C ALA A 84 -8.12 0.59 5.90
N VAL A 85 -7.18 0.12 5.09
CA VAL A 85 -6.75 0.76 3.84
C VAL A 85 -6.71 -0.24 2.67
N PRO A 86 -7.05 0.18 1.44
CA PRO A 86 -7.20 -0.72 0.30
C PRO A 86 -5.86 -0.99 -0.41
N TYR A 87 -4.78 -1.24 0.33
CA TYR A 87 -3.46 -1.46 -0.27
C TYR A 87 -3.46 -2.74 -1.12
N LEU A 88 -4.01 -3.83 -0.58
CA LEU A 88 -4.13 -5.12 -1.27
C LEU A 88 -4.96 -4.96 -2.55
N GLU A 89 -6.16 -4.41 -2.42
CA GLU A 89 -7.14 -4.36 -3.51
C GLU A 89 -6.74 -3.34 -4.59
N SER A 90 -6.28 -2.15 -4.18
CA SER A 90 -5.98 -1.06 -5.11
C SER A 90 -4.59 -1.15 -5.69
N VAL A 91 -3.55 -1.27 -4.85
CA VAL A 91 -2.16 -1.16 -5.29
C VAL A 91 -1.68 -2.52 -5.79
N MET A 92 -1.75 -3.55 -4.97
CA MET A 92 -1.23 -4.87 -5.35
C MET A 92 -2.07 -5.52 -6.46
N LEU A 93 -3.38 -5.60 -6.28
CA LEU A 93 -4.25 -6.31 -7.22
C LEU A 93 -4.62 -5.45 -8.44
N ALA A 94 -5.31 -4.32 -8.25
CA ALA A 94 -5.80 -3.55 -9.38
C ALA A 94 -4.67 -2.90 -10.20
N ALA A 95 -3.75 -2.17 -9.55
CA ALA A 95 -2.63 -1.55 -10.28
C ALA A 95 -1.68 -2.61 -10.84
N GLY A 96 -1.39 -3.68 -10.10
CA GLY A 96 -0.59 -4.81 -10.58
C GLY A 96 -1.19 -5.50 -11.82
N ALA A 97 -2.50 -5.74 -11.84
CA ALA A 97 -3.18 -6.31 -13.00
C ALA A 97 -3.13 -5.37 -14.22
N LEU A 98 -3.34 -4.06 -14.01
CA LEU A 98 -3.24 -3.08 -15.09
C LEU A 98 -1.82 -2.96 -15.63
N ALA A 99 -0.80 -2.98 -14.77
CA ALA A 99 0.59 -2.95 -15.19
C ALA A 99 0.98 -4.17 -16.03
N ARG A 100 0.45 -5.36 -15.67
CA ARG A 100 0.83 -6.62 -16.33
C ARG A 100 0.00 -6.92 -17.57
N PHE A 101 -1.28 -6.56 -17.58
CA PHE A 101 -2.24 -6.99 -18.60
C PHE A 101 -3.03 -5.85 -19.24
N GLY A 102 -2.98 -4.64 -18.68
CA GLY A 102 -3.71 -3.48 -19.20
C GLY A 102 -3.10 -2.94 -20.48
N SER A 103 -3.94 -2.35 -21.33
CA SER A 103 -3.48 -1.50 -22.43
C SER A 103 -2.72 -0.28 -21.90
N GLU A 104 -1.93 0.35 -22.75
CA GLU A 104 -1.21 1.58 -22.38
C GLU A 104 -2.17 2.67 -21.88
N GLU A 105 -3.35 2.82 -22.50
CA GLU A 105 -4.39 3.75 -22.04
C GLU A 105 -4.84 3.45 -20.59
N LEU A 106 -5.10 2.18 -20.27
CA LEU A 106 -5.50 1.78 -18.92
C LEU A 106 -4.36 1.95 -17.89
N GLN A 107 -3.11 1.73 -18.30
CA GLN A 107 -1.94 1.95 -17.45
C GLN A 107 -1.75 3.43 -17.12
N GLN A 108 -1.72 4.30 -18.15
CA GLN A 108 -1.49 5.73 -17.98
C GLN A 108 -2.67 6.44 -17.30
N GLY A 109 -3.91 5.94 -17.49
CA GLY A 109 -5.11 6.48 -16.88
C GLY A 109 -5.38 5.93 -15.48
N TRP A 110 -5.84 4.69 -15.40
CA TRP A 110 -6.29 4.07 -14.15
C TRP A 110 -5.13 3.53 -13.32
N GLY A 111 -4.15 2.87 -13.95
CA GLY A 111 -3.01 2.27 -13.27
C GLY A 111 -2.23 3.27 -12.43
N ARG A 112 -1.83 4.40 -13.03
CA ARG A 112 -1.13 5.50 -12.33
C ARG A 112 -1.92 6.11 -11.17
N ARG A 113 -3.25 6.23 -11.31
CA ARG A 113 -4.08 6.78 -10.22
C ARG A 113 -4.15 5.81 -9.05
N ARG A 114 -4.29 4.51 -9.34
CA ARG A 114 -4.38 3.47 -8.31
C ARG A 114 -3.06 3.24 -7.58
N SER A 115 -1.91 3.33 -8.26
CA SER A 115 -0.59 3.29 -7.61
C SER A 115 -0.32 4.51 -6.72
N ALA A 116 -0.79 5.70 -7.12
CA ALA A 116 -0.66 6.92 -6.32
C ALA A 116 -1.71 7.05 -5.20
N GLY A 117 -2.54 6.03 -4.98
CA GLY A 117 -3.64 6.04 -4.01
C GLY A 117 -4.73 7.10 -4.27
N ARG A 118 -4.80 7.67 -5.47
CA ARG A 118 -5.78 8.70 -5.85
C ARG A 118 -7.09 8.05 -6.28
N ARG A 119 -8.20 8.53 -5.73
CA ARG A 119 -9.54 8.08 -6.10
C ARG A 119 -9.99 8.69 -7.44
N SER A 120 -10.93 7.99 -8.09
CA SER A 120 -11.79 8.51 -9.16
C SER A 120 -12.94 9.32 -8.57
#